data_AF-A0A0F9GMH9-F1
#
_entry.id   AF-A0A0F9GMH9-F1
#
_cell.length_a   1.000
_cell.length_b   1.000
_cell.length_c   1.000
_cell.angle_alpha   90.00
_cell.angle_beta   90.00
_cell.angle_gamma   90.00
#
_symmetry.space_group_name_H-M   'P 1'
#
loop_
_entity.id
_entity.type
_entity.pdbx_description
1 polymer ?
#
loop_
_entity_poly.entity_id
_entity_poly.type
_entity_poly.pdbx_seq_one_letter_code
_entity_poly.pdbx_strand_id
1 'polypeptide(L)'
;MKTKELIAELQEADPSGDMDVTVGKTDIFFVGTRPYYWDGRYQRLIRDASNEYYNIIGEEFPNDGSHVSIRTLSIEDALLDDPEMPVECFGDVGLEAEVEKWREEMRRIHESI
;
A
#
# COMPACT_ATOMS: atom_id res chain seq x y z
N MET A 1 1.88 6.17 -14.14
CA MET A 1 1.80 7.47 -13.47
C MET A 1 3.19 7.86 -13.00
N LYS A 2 3.57 9.12 -13.17
CA LYS A 2 4.79 9.74 -12.63
C LYS A 2 4.46 10.44 -11.31
N THR A 3 5.46 10.69 -10.48
CA THR A 3 5.28 11.35 -9.17
C THR A 3 4.54 12.68 -9.24
N LYS A 4 4.85 13.53 -10.23
CA LYS A 4 4.18 14.82 -10.40
C LYS A 4 2.67 14.71 -10.71
N GLU A 5 2.28 13.64 -11.40
CA GLU A 5 0.87 13.38 -11.75
C GLU A 5 0.13 12.92 -10.49
N LEU A 6 0.74 12.00 -9.74
CA LEU A 6 0.22 11.56 -8.45
C LEU A 6 0.05 12.72 -7.46
N ILE A 7 1.04 13.62 -7.35
CA ILE A 7 0.94 14.80 -6.48
C ILE A 7 -0.23 15.70 -6.90
N ALA A 8 -0.43 15.91 -8.19
CA ALA A 8 -1.55 16.72 -8.68
C ALA A 8 -2.89 16.09 -8.33
N GLU A 9 -3.06 14.77 -8.55
CA GLU A 9 -4.28 14.05 -8.20
C GLU A 9 -4.54 14.07 -6.68
N LEU A 10 -3.51 13.92 -5.86
CA LEU A 10 -3.63 14.02 -4.40
C LEU A 10 -4.06 15.43 -3.94
N GLN A 11 -3.45 16.46 -4.51
CA GLN A 11 -3.78 17.86 -4.21
C GLN A 11 -5.17 18.26 -4.69
N GLU A 12 -5.67 17.64 -5.76
CA GLU A 12 -7.04 17.83 -6.23
C GLU A 12 -8.05 17.11 -5.32
N ALA A 13 -7.75 15.87 -4.93
CA ALA A 13 -8.63 15.05 -4.10
C ALA A 13 -8.75 15.56 -2.65
N ASP A 14 -7.64 15.97 -2.06
CA ASP A 14 -7.59 16.62 -0.75
C ASP A 14 -6.68 17.86 -0.78
N PRO A 15 -7.24 19.03 -1.10
CA PRO A 15 -6.48 20.28 -1.12
C PRO A 15 -5.91 20.69 0.25
N SER A 16 -6.47 20.18 1.35
CA SER A 16 -5.99 20.48 2.70
C SER A 16 -4.74 19.67 3.05
N GLY A 17 -4.68 18.43 2.57
CA GLY A 17 -3.64 17.46 2.91
C GLY A 17 -3.79 16.90 4.32
N ASP A 18 -4.96 17.05 4.96
CA ASP A 18 -5.23 16.60 6.33
C ASP A 18 -5.88 15.20 6.37
N MET A 19 -6.32 14.65 5.25
CA MET A 19 -6.88 13.29 5.18
C MET A 19 -5.77 12.23 5.12
N ASP A 20 -6.01 11.09 5.78
CA ASP A 20 -5.14 9.91 5.66
C ASP A 20 -5.18 9.37 4.22
N VAL A 21 -3.99 9.14 3.65
CA VAL A 21 -3.84 8.58 2.29
C VAL A 21 -3.63 7.07 2.38
N THR A 22 -4.54 6.29 1.77
CA THR A 22 -4.44 4.82 1.74
C THR A 22 -4.31 4.27 0.33
N VAL A 23 -3.67 3.11 0.21
CA VAL A 23 -3.66 2.31 -1.03
C VAL A 23 -4.42 1.02 -0.74
N GLY A 24 -5.58 0.84 -1.39
CA GLY A 24 -6.40 -0.35 -1.18
C GLY A 24 -6.95 -0.50 0.25
N LYS A 25 -7.19 0.63 0.94
CA LYS A 25 -7.57 0.71 2.37
C LYS A 25 -6.45 0.33 3.36
N THR A 26 -5.21 0.22 2.89
CA THR A 26 -4.03 -0.01 3.73
C THR A 26 -3.20 1.27 3.83
N ASP A 27 -2.63 1.51 5.01
CA ASP A 27 -1.79 2.66 5.29
C ASP A 27 -0.46 2.63 4.50
N ILE A 28 0.09 3.82 4.24
CA ILE A 28 1.39 3.99 3.60
C ILE A 28 2.49 4.00 4.67
N PHE A 29 3.19 2.88 4.79
CA PHE A 29 4.32 2.75 5.72
C PHE A 29 5.56 3.51 5.24
N PHE A 30 5.87 3.42 3.94
CA PHE A 30 7.08 4.04 3.40
C PHE A 30 6.99 4.34 1.91
N VAL A 31 7.56 5.47 1.49
CA VAL A 31 7.75 5.83 0.09
C VAL A 31 9.25 5.99 -0.19
N GLY A 32 9.76 5.32 -1.22
CA GLY A 32 11.17 5.46 -1.57
C GLY A 32 11.53 4.98 -2.96
N THR A 33 12.75 5.33 -3.38
CA THR A 33 13.29 4.91 -4.67
C THR A 33 13.84 3.48 -4.59
N ARG A 34 13.35 2.61 -5.47
CA ARG A 34 13.79 1.21 -5.59
C ARG A 34 14.32 0.94 -7.00
N PRO A 35 15.39 0.13 -7.14
CA PRO A 35 15.82 -0.34 -8.44
C PRO A 35 14.79 -1.32 -9.01
N TYR A 36 14.71 -1.45 -10.35
CA TYR A 36 13.68 -2.27 -11.00
C TYR A 36 13.75 -3.77 -10.72
N TYR A 37 14.89 -4.29 -10.28
CA TYR A 37 15.10 -5.72 -10.10
C TYR A 37 14.77 -6.23 -8.69
N TRP A 38 14.50 -5.35 -7.72
CA TRP A 38 14.35 -5.78 -6.31
C TRP A 38 13.06 -6.55 -6.06
N ASP A 39 11.96 -6.17 -6.71
CA ASP A 39 10.61 -6.69 -6.47
C ASP A 39 10.11 -7.59 -7.61
N GLY A 40 11.02 -8.15 -8.42
CA GLY A 40 10.70 -8.91 -9.64
C GLY A 40 10.79 -8.05 -10.91
N ARG A 41 10.08 -8.43 -11.98
CA ARG A 41 10.06 -7.62 -13.21
C ARG A 41 9.13 -6.43 -13.01
N TYR A 42 9.70 -5.23 -13.04
CA TYR A 42 8.92 -4.00 -13.01
C TYR A 42 7.95 -3.94 -14.20
N GLN A 43 6.69 -3.66 -13.91
CA GLN A 43 5.59 -3.54 -14.86
C GLN A 43 5.17 -2.08 -14.96
N ARG A 44 5.07 -1.55 -16.18
CA ARG A 44 4.57 -0.19 -16.40
C ARG A 44 3.44 -0.19 -17.41
N LEU A 45 2.26 0.23 -16.96
CA LEU A 45 1.11 0.47 -17.85
C LEU A 45 1.36 1.67 -18.77
N ILE A 46 1.17 1.46 -20.07
CA ILE A 46 1.20 2.47 -21.13
C ILE A 46 -0.21 3.09 -21.22
N ARG A 47 -0.28 4.42 -21.20
CA ARG A 47 -1.53 5.18 -21.15
C ARG A 47 -1.68 6.11 -22.35
N ASP A 48 -2.87 6.19 -22.91
CA ASP A 48 -3.27 7.19 -23.90
C ASP A 48 -3.80 8.45 -23.20
N ALA A 49 -3.00 9.50 -23.16
CA ALA A 49 -3.38 10.76 -22.50
C ALA A 49 -4.55 11.48 -23.18
N SER A 50 -4.96 11.09 -24.39
CA SER A 50 -6.11 11.68 -25.09
C SER A 50 -7.47 11.12 -24.65
N ASN A 51 -7.47 10.04 -23.86
CA ASN A 51 -8.68 9.42 -23.32
C ASN A 51 -8.75 9.67 -21.81
N GLU A 52 -9.79 10.40 -21.37
CA GLU A 52 -10.01 10.75 -19.96
C GLU A 52 -10.63 9.60 -19.14
N TYR A 53 -11.10 8.55 -19.81
CA TYR A 53 -11.72 7.39 -19.16
C TYR A 53 -10.71 6.25 -19.03
N TYR A 54 -11.10 5.03 -19.40
CA TYR A 54 -10.18 3.90 -19.43
C TYR A 54 -9.14 4.11 -20.54
N ASN A 55 -7.92 4.46 -20.14
CA ASN A 55 -6.86 4.90 -21.04
C ASN A 55 -5.65 3.97 -21.10
N ILE A 56 -5.76 2.76 -20.54
CA ILE A 56 -4.69 1.77 -20.61
C ILE A 56 -4.66 1.16 -22.02
N ILE A 57 -3.55 1.34 -22.73
CA ILE A 57 -3.36 0.84 -24.11
C ILE A 57 -2.30 -0.26 -24.23
N GLY A 58 -1.61 -0.56 -23.14
CA GLY A 58 -0.62 -1.63 -23.12
C GLY A 58 0.20 -1.67 -21.84
N GLU A 59 1.25 -2.48 -21.87
CA GLU A 59 2.19 -2.70 -20.77
C GLU A 59 3.60 -2.83 -21.34
N GLU A 60 4.58 -2.28 -20.62
CA GLU A 60 6.01 -2.51 -20.87
C GLU A 60 6.68 -3.12 -19.64
N PHE A 61 7.75 -3.88 -19.89
CA PHE A 61 8.60 -4.51 -18.87
C PHE A 61 10.02 -3.94 -18.97
N PRO A 62 10.30 -2.78 -18.35
CA PRO A 62 11.63 -2.21 -18.35
C PRO A 62 12.64 -3.15 -17.70
N ASN A 63 13.84 -3.21 -18.25
CA ASN A 63 14.92 -4.09 -17.78
C ASN A 63 15.97 -3.36 -16.91
N ASP A 64 15.93 -2.03 -16.83
CA ASP A 64 16.84 -1.22 -16.03
C ASP A 64 16.20 0.07 -15.50
N GLY A 65 16.82 0.66 -14.47
CA GLY A 65 16.41 1.93 -13.88
C GLY A 65 15.86 1.83 -12.46
N SER A 66 15.18 2.91 -12.04
CA SER A 66 14.61 3.06 -10.71
C SER A 66 13.19 3.65 -10.76
N HIS A 67 12.39 3.34 -9.75
CA HIS A 67 11.03 3.85 -9.57
C HIS A 67 10.83 4.33 -8.14
N VAL A 68 9.85 5.20 -7.96
CA VAL A 68 9.25 5.44 -6.65
C VAL A 68 8.28 4.30 -6.37
N SER A 69 8.49 3.61 -5.25
CA SER A 69 7.61 2.56 -4.75
C SER A 69 6.96 3.05 -3.46
N ILE A 70 5.67 2.73 -3.32
CA ILE A 70 4.87 2.98 -2.11
C ILE A 70 4.67 1.61 -1.47
N ARG A 71 5.23 1.43 -0.27
CA ARG A 71 5.05 0.22 0.52
C ARG A 71 3.93 0.47 1.52
N THR A 72 2.90 -0.35 1.44
CA THR A 72 1.85 -0.40 2.44
C THR A 72 2.22 -1.35 3.57
N LEU A 73 1.60 -1.16 4.73
CA LEU A 73 1.69 -2.09 5.85
C LEU A 73 0.33 -2.16 6.52
N SER A 74 -0.22 -3.36 6.62
CA SER A 74 -1.51 -3.60 7.25
C SER A 74 -1.35 -3.86 8.75
N ILE A 75 -2.46 -3.80 9.49
CA ILE A 75 -2.48 -4.20 10.90
C ILE A 75 -2.05 -5.66 11.07
N GLU A 76 -2.42 -6.55 10.15
CA GLU A 76 -2.00 -7.96 10.17
C GLU A 76 -0.48 -8.09 10.00
N ASP A 77 0.14 -7.31 9.11
CA ASP A 77 1.59 -7.27 8.95
C ASP A 77 2.30 -6.77 10.22
N ALA A 78 1.71 -5.78 10.91
CA ALA A 78 2.26 -5.26 12.16
C ALA A 78 2.14 -6.27 13.30
N LEU A 79 0.98 -6.94 13.41
CA LEU A 79 0.75 -8.01 14.39
C LEU A 79 1.60 -9.25 14.13
N LEU A 80 2.03 -9.48 12.88
CA LEU A 80 3.00 -10.53 12.55
C LEU A 80 4.39 -10.22 13.09
N ASP A 81 4.74 -8.96 13.38
CA ASP A 81 6.03 -8.61 13.99
C ASP A 81 5.91 -8.50 15.53
N ASP A 82 4.82 -7.88 16.01
CA ASP A 82 4.49 -7.76 17.44
C ASP A 82 3.01 -8.09 17.69
N PRO A 83 2.69 -9.36 18.02
CA PRO A 83 1.33 -9.78 18.34
C PRO A 83 0.73 -9.12 19.59
N GLU A 84 1.48 -8.35 20.37
CA GLU A 84 1.02 -7.68 21.60
C GLU A 84 0.93 -6.16 21.45
N MET A 85 1.25 -5.60 20.27
CA MET A 85 1.18 -4.15 20.04
C MET A 85 -0.22 -3.60 20.35
N PRO A 86 -0.37 -2.37 20.89
CA PRO A 86 -1.68 -1.81 21.21
C PRO A 86 -2.50 -1.57 19.94
N VAL A 87 -3.80 -1.92 20.00
CA VAL A 87 -4.77 -1.68 18.93
C VAL A 87 -6.02 -1.06 19.54
N GLU A 88 -6.36 0.15 19.11
CA GLU A 88 -7.58 0.84 19.54
C GLU A 88 -8.70 0.59 18.51
N CYS A 89 -9.79 -0.01 18.96
CA CYS A 89 -10.95 -0.33 18.13
C CYS A 89 -12.04 0.73 18.35
N PHE A 90 -12.46 1.40 17.27
CA PHE A 90 -13.53 2.41 17.34
C PHE A 90 -14.75 1.99 16.53
N GLY A 91 -15.94 2.12 17.12
CA GLY A 91 -17.21 2.22 16.38
C GLY A 91 -17.88 0.93 15.90
N ASP A 92 -17.22 -0.24 15.93
CA ASP A 92 -17.83 -1.50 15.46
C ASP A 92 -17.83 -2.61 16.51
N VAL A 93 -18.95 -3.33 16.59
CA VAL A 93 -19.14 -4.45 17.52
C VAL A 93 -18.52 -5.70 16.91
N GLY A 94 -17.40 -6.14 17.48
CA GLY A 94 -16.72 -7.38 17.06
C GLY A 94 -15.30 -7.18 16.53
N LEU A 95 -14.87 -5.94 16.31
CA LEU A 95 -13.51 -5.63 15.83
C LEU A 95 -12.43 -6.12 16.81
N GLU A 96 -12.68 -5.99 18.12
CA GLU A 96 -11.78 -6.49 19.16
C GLU A 96 -11.61 -8.02 19.08
N ALA A 97 -12.68 -8.75 18.79
CA ALA A 97 -12.64 -10.21 18.65
C ALA A 97 -11.91 -10.64 17.35
N GLU A 98 -12.05 -9.88 16.28
CA GLU A 98 -11.33 -10.09 15.03
C GLU A 98 -9.82 -9.83 15.21
N VAL A 99 -9.47 -8.74 15.89
CA VAL A 99 -8.07 -8.43 16.25
C VAL A 99 -7.46 -9.53 17.12
N GLU A 100 -8.18 -10.04 18.13
CA GLU A 100 -7.66 -11.14 18.96
C GLU A 100 -7.45 -12.42 18.15
N LYS A 101 -8.36 -12.71 17.20
CA LYS A 101 -8.18 -13.85 16.29
C LYS A 101 -6.88 -13.71 15.48
N TRP A 102 -6.60 -12.53 14.94
CA TRP A 102 -5.33 -12.28 14.24
C TRP A 102 -4.13 -12.47 15.17
N ARG A 103 -4.19 -11.96 16.41
CA ARG A 103 -3.11 -12.17 17.40
C ARG A 103 -2.87 -13.65 17.66
N GLU A 104 -3.91 -14.44 17.89
CA GLU A 104 -3.78 -15.89 18.07
C GLU A 104 -3.12 -16.58 16.87
N GLU A 105 -3.53 -16.21 15.66
CA GLU A 105 -2.93 -16.74 14.42
C GLU A 105 -1.44 -16.37 14.32
N MET A 106 -1.07 -15.12 14.61
CA MET A 106 0.32 -14.67 14.55
C MET A 106 1.19 -15.32 15.63
N ARG A 107 0.69 -15.50 16.87
CA ARG A 107 1.40 -16.24 17.93
C ARG A 107 1.71 -17.67 17.49
N ARG A 108 0.75 -18.37 16.87
CA ARG A 108 0.96 -19.73 16.34
C ARG A 108 2.01 -19.77 15.24
N ILE A 109 2.04 -18.77 14.36
CA ILE A 109 3.07 -18.68 13.31
C ILE A 109 4.45 -18.54 13.95
N HIS A 110 4.63 -17.66 14.94
CA HIS A 110 5.90 -17.50 15.64
C HIS A 110 6.36 -18.77 16.36
N GLU A 111 5.45 -19.52 16.98
CA GLU A 111 5.78 -20.81 17.62
C GLU A 111 6.18 -21.90 16.62
N SER A 112 5.85 -21.72 15.34
CA SER A 112 6.13 -22.70 14.27
C SER A 112 7.43 -22.44 13.49
N ILE A 113 8.10 -21.31 13.75
CA ILE A 113 9.36 -20.87 13.12
C ILE A 113 10.53 -21.10 14.08
#